data_AF-A0A7W1SVP0-F1
#
_entry.id   AF-A0A7W1SVP0-F1
#
_cell.length_a   1.000
_cell.length_b   1.000
_cell.length_c   1.000
_cell.angle_alpha   90.00
_cell.angle_beta   90.00
_cell.angle_gamma   90.00
#
_symmetry.space_group_name_H-M   'P 1'
#
loop_
_entity.id
_entity.type
_entity.pdbx_description
1 polymer ?
#
loop_
_entity_poly.entity_id
_entity_poly.type
_entity_poly.pdbx_seq_one_letter_code
_entity_poly.pdbx_strand_id
1 'polypeptide(L)'
;MNKYGQLYASSDGLNSFHMSAVVVNLGNPDGTFQASASYPVPGSVGGILVSDVNNDGIQDVVVGAIDLSGLTVLIGKGDGTFDVEGQVIDAPLGTVSGLAGDFNGDGLVDLAQVSISVEVSCHKSLRYYPRSDDRMPERHGGKRKPNGKELHI
;
A
#
# COMPACT_ATOMS: atom_id res chain seq x y z
N MET A 1 -19.22 -2.97 -0.52
CA MET A 1 -17.85 -2.44 -0.54
C MET A 1 -17.26 -2.75 -1.90
N ASN A 2 -16.78 -1.75 -2.64
CA ASN A 2 -16.15 -1.97 -3.94
C ASN A 2 -14.75 -2.56 -3.74
N LYS A 3 -14.22 -3.26 -4.76
CA LYS A 3 -12.89 -3.89 -4.82
C LYS A 3 -11.73 -2.95 -4.41
N TYR A 4 -11.98 -1.65 -4.38
CA TYR A 4 -11.02 -0.56 -4.14
C TYR A 4 -11.02 -0.05 -2.67
N GLY A 5 -11.98 -0.41 -1.83
CA GLY A 5 -12.16 0.21 -0.51
C GLY A 5 -11.12 -0.11 0.58
N GLN A 6 -10.17 -1.03 0.34
CA GLN A 6 -9.15 -1.45 1.33
C GLN A 6 -7.71 -1.10 0.92
N LEU A 7 -7.46 -0.86 -0.38
CA LEU A 7 -6.11 -0.57 -0.90
C LEU A 7 -5.89 0.94 -1.13
N TYR A 8 -6.97 1.73 -1.16
CA TYR A 8 -6.97 3.15 -1.51
C TYR A 8 -7.57 4.00 -0.39
N ALA A 9 -7.05 3.87 0.83
CA ALA A 9 -7.45 4.73 1.93
C ALA A 9 -6.89 6.14 1.69
N SER A 10 -7.78 7.12 1.47
CA SER A 10 -7.40 8.54 1.37
C SER A 10 -6.91 9.06 2.72
N SER A 11 -5.79 9.79 2.73
CA SER A 11 -5.19 10.36 3.94
C SER A 11 -5.92 11.58 4.49
N ASP A 12 -6.84 12.17 3.73
CA ASP A 12 -7.54 13.42 4.08
C ASP A 12 -8.82 13.20 4.91
N GLY A 13 -9.24 11.95 5.14
CA GLY A 13 -10.45 11.62 5.90
C GLY A 13 -11.76 12.12 5.26
N LEU A 14 -11.67 12.63 4.03
CA LEU A 14 -12.80 13.01 3.21
C LEU A 14 -12.96 11.91 2.16
N ASN A 15 -14.18 11.45 1.90
CA ASN A 15 -14.45 10.45 0.85
C ASN A 15 -14.29 11.06 -0.56
N SER A 16 -13.27 11.88 -0.80
CA SER A 16 -12.97 12.50 -2.09
C SER A 16 -11.96 11.63 -2.83
N PHE A 17 -12.45 10.74 -3.68
CA PHE A 17 -11.59 10.01 -4.60
C PHE A 17 -11.17 10.95 -5.74
N HIS A 18 -9.92 11.40 -5.72
CA HIS A 18 -9.33 12.02 -6.90
C HIS A 18 -9.29 10.98 -8.02
N MET A 19 -9.76 11.36 -9.21
CA MET A 19 -9.67 10.53 -10.41
C MET A 19 -8.80 11.28 -11.40
N SER A 20 -7.69 10.65 -11.75
CA SER A 20 -6.80 11.11 -12.82
C SER A 20 -7.01 10.23 -14.05
N ALA A 21 -6.29 10.52 -15.13
CA ALA A 21 -6.25 9.64 -16.29
C ALA A 21 -4.86 9.56 -16.89
N VAL A 22 -4.50 8.37 -17.36
CA VAL A 22 -3.40 8.19 -18.32
C VAL A 22 -3.95 8.47 -19.70
N VAL A 23 -3.29 9.38 -20.43
CA VAL A 23 -3.69 9.75 -21.79
C VAL A 23 -2.62 9.25 -22.76
N VAL A 24 -3.07 8.52 -23.79
CA VAL A 24 -2.19 7.89 -24.79
C VAL A 24 -2.50 8.46 -26.17
N ASN A 25 -1.45 8.96 -26.82
CA ASN A 25 -1.49 9.50 -28.17
C ASN A 25 -0.53 8.68 -29.03
N LEU A 26 -1.06 7.82 -29.91
CA LEU A 26 -0.21 7.01 -30.78
C LEU A 26 0.37 7.86 -31.91
N GLY A 27 1.67 7.69 -32.16
CA GLY A 27 2.38 8.39 -33.22
C GLY A 27 2.06 7.82 -34.61
N ASN A 28 1.99 8.71 -35.59
CA ASN A 28 1.92 8.36 -37.01
C ASN A 28 3.33 8.43 -37.65
N PRO A 29 3.55 7.76 -38.79
CA PRO A 29 4.85 7.80 -39.48
C PRO A 29 5.31 9.19 -39.93
N ASP A 30 4.38 10.13 -40.05
CA ASP A 30 4.63 11.52 -40.45
C ASP A 30 4.97 12.45 -39.26
N GLY A 31 5.06 11.91 -38.03
CA GLY A 31 5.36 12.65 -36.81
C GLY A 31 4.15 13.33 -36.16
N THR A 32 2.94 13.12 -36.69
CA THR A 32 1.70 13.55 -36.04
C THR A 32 1.21 12.52 -35.01
N PHE A 33 0.16 12.85 -34.26
CA PHE A 33 -0.47 11.95 -33.30
C PHE A 33 -1.92 11.65 -33.69
N GLN A 34 -2.36 10.43 -33.40
CA GLN A 34 -3.74 10.01 -33.47
C GLN A 34 -4.57 10.65 -32.34
N ALA A 35 -5.89 10.47 -32.40
CA ALA A 35 -6.78 10.90 -31.33
C ALA A 35 -6.40 10.23 -29.99
N SER A 36 -6.47 10.99 -28.91
CA SER A 36 -6.11 10.52 -27.57
C SER A 36 -7.08 9.45 -27.07
N ALA A 37 -6.54 8.36 -26.53
CA ALA A 37 -7.25 7.45 -25.65
C ALA A 37 -7.01 7.84 -24.18
N SER A 38 -8.01 7.72 -23.33
CA SER A 38 -7.94 8.10 -21.91
C SER A 38 -8.34 6.94 -21.01
N TYR A 39 -7.50 6.64 -20.03
CA TYR A 39 -7.63 5.51 -19.11
C TYR A 39 -7.75 6.05 -17.69
N PRO A 40 -8.93 6.00 -17.05
CA PRO A 40 -9.12 6.49 -15.70
C PRO A 40 -8.26 5.70 -14.71
N VAL A 41 -7.59 6.42 -13.80
CA VAL A 41 -6.77 5.85 -12.73
C VAL A 41 -7.07 6.57 -11.41
N PRO A 42 -7.13 5.85 -10.28
CA PRO A 42 -7.43 6.45 -8.99
C PRO A 42 -6.27 7.30 -8.48
N GLY A 43 -6.62 8.33 -7.71
CA GLY A 43 -5.70 9.19 -6.97
C GLY A 43 -5.20 10.39 -7.76
N SER A 44 -4.46 11.22 -7.03
CA SER A 44 -3.66 12.31 -7.54
C SER A 44 -2.33 11.73 -8.02
N VAL A 45 -2.21 11.49 -9.33
CA VAL A 45 -1.04 10.82 -9.90
C VAL A 45 0.22 11.65 -9.68
N GLY A 46 1.25 11.01 -9.11
CA GLY A 46 2.56 11.60 -8.85
C GLY A 46 3.65 11.09 -9.79
N GLY A 47 3.52 9.86 -10.28
CA GLY A 47 4.53 9.22 -11.11
C GLY A 47 3.96 8.18 -12.07
N ILE A 48 4.68 7.97 -13.18
CA ILE A 48 4.35 7.00 -14.22
C ILE A 48 5.62 6.28 -14.68
N LEU A 49 5.51 5.00 -15.00
CA LEU A 49 6.57 4.14 -15.51
C LEU A 49 5.99 3.21 -16.58
N VAL A 50 6.78 2.89 -17.60
CA VAL A 50 6.42 1.93 -18.64
C VAL A 50 7.35 0.74 -18.55
N SER A 51 6.79 -0.45 -18.41
CA SER A 51 7.53 -1.71 -18.34
C SER A 51 6.57 -2.88 -18.54
N ASP A 52 7.07 -3.98 -19.10
CA ASP A 52 6.38 -5.27 -19.15
C ASP A 52 6.46 -5.91 -17.75
N VAL A 53 5.47 -5.64 -16.89
CA VAL A 53 5.51 -6.07 -15.49
C VAL A 53 4.94 -7.47 -15.29
N ASN A 54 4.23 -8.00 -16.29
CA ASN A 54 3.65 -9.34 -16.26
C ASN A 54 4.47 -10.36 -17.10
N ASN A 55 5.53 -9.91 -17.78
CA ASN A 55 6.45 -10.68 -18.62
C ASN A 55 5.77 -11.38 -19.81
N ASP A 56 4.82 -10.69 -20.46
CA ASP A 56 4.12 -11.19 -21.65
C ASP A 56 4.70 -10.67 -22.98
N GLY A 57 5.73 -9.83 -22.92
CA GLY A 57 6.38 -9.19 -24.06
C GLY A 57 5.71 -7.90 -24.51
N ILE A 58 4.68 -7.42 -23.79
CA ILE A 58 3.92 -6.21 -24.06
C ILE A 58 4.18 -5.19 -22.95
N GLN A 59 4.36 -3.93 -23.33
CA GLN A 59 4.58 -2.88 -22.35
C GLN A 59 3.29 -2.52 -21.60
N ASP A 60 3.36 -2.56 -20.27
CA ASP A 60 2.34 -2.07 -19.37
C ASP A 60 2.65 -0.64 -18.89
N VAL A 61 1.66 0.01 -18.26
CA VAL A 61 1.83 1.33 -17.62
C VAL A 61 1.57 1.20 -16.13
N VAL A 62 2.58 1.55 -15.32
CA VAL A 62 2.51 1.59 -13.87
C VAL A 62 2.35 3.03 -13.40
N VAL A 63 1.36 3.27 -12.55
CA VAL A 63 0.98 4.60 -12.07
C VAL A 63 1.01 4.64 -10.55
N GLY A 64 1.78 5.57 -10.00
CA GLY A 64 1.82 5.89 -8.58
C GLY A 64 1.03 7.16 -8.28
N ALA A 65 0.30 7.16 -7.17
CA ALA A 65 -0.44 8.32 -6.68
C ALA A 65 0.16 8.84 -5.37
N ILE A 66 0.09 10.16 -5.18
CA ILE A 66 0.64 10.83 -3.99
C ILE A 66 -0.24 10.64 -2.76
N ASP A 67 -1.53 10.43 -2.97
CA ASP A 67 -2.58 10.39 -1.95
C ASP A 67 -3.09 8.96 -1.67
N LEU A 68 -2.57 7.95 -2.39
CA LEU A 68 -2.95 6.55 -2.24
C LEU A 68 -1.74 5.64 -1.99
N SER A 69 -1.98 4.57 -1.25
CA SER A 69 -1.10 3.40 -1.24
C SER A 69 -1.35 2.54 -2.48
N GLY A 70 -0.31 1.78 -2.84
CA GLY A 70 -0.34 0.91 -4.01
C GLY A 70 -0.09 1.63 -5.34
N LEU A 71 0.18 0.83 -6.36
CA LEU A 71 0.35 1.27 -7.74
C LEU A 71 -0.78 0.71 -8.58
N THR A 72 -1.29 1.50 -9.52
CA THR A 72 -2.22 1.01 -10.53
C THR A 72 -1.44 0.60 -11.77
N VAL A 73 -1.67 -0.61 -12.28
CA VAL A 73 -1.02 -1.14 -13.49
C VAL A 73 -2.05 -1.28 -14.60
N LEU A 74 -1.96 -0.46 -15.65
CA LEU A 74 -2.73 -0.65 -16.87
C LEU A 74 -2.03 -1.70 -17.75
N ILE A 75 -2.68 -2.84 -17.96
CA ILE A 75 -2.11 -3.96 -18.72
C ILE A 75 -2.19 -3.68 -20.22
N GLY A 76 -1.07 -3.78 -20.91
CA GLY A 76 -0.96 -3.52 -22.35
C GLY A 76 -1.58 -4.63 -23.19
N LYS A 77 -2.11 -4.26 -24.36
CA LYS A 77 -2.66 -5.22 -25.35
C LYS A 77 -1.80 -5.40 -26.60
N GLY A 78 -0.68 -4.68 -26.69
CA GLY A 78 0.27 -4.75 -27.81
C GLY A 78 -0.10 -3.86 -29.01
N ASP A 79 -1.30 -3.28 -29.03
CA ASP A 79 -1.78 -2.37 -30.06
C ASP A 79 -1.78 -0.89 -29.62
N GLY A 80 -1.16 -0.59 -28.48
CA GLY A 80 -1.17 0.74 -27.85
C GLY A 80 -2.41 1.02 -27.01
N THR A 81 -3.28 0.02 -26.81
CA THR A 81 -4.40 0.09 -25.86
C THR A 81 -4.14 -0.68 -24.57
N PHE A 82 -4.93 -0.37 -23.55
CA PHE A 82 -4.75 -0.90 -22.19
C PHE A 82 -6.06 -1.37 -21.56
N ASP A 83 -5.97 -2.35 -20.66
CA ASP A 83 -7.07 -2.73 -19.78
C ASP A 83 -7.13 -1.84 -18.53
N VAL A 84 -8.29 -1.21 -18.33
CA VAL A 84 -8.57 -0.31 -17.20
C VAL A 84 -8.87 -1.04 -15.89
N GLU A 85 -9.13 -2.35 -15.93
CA GLU A 85 -9.27 -3.19 -14.73
C GLU A 85 -7.90 -3.62 -14.15
N GLY A 86 -6.95 -2.70 -14.24
CA GLY A 86 -5.55 -2.90 -13.93
C GLY A 86 -5.24 -3.59 -12.61
N GLN A 87 -4.06 -4.22 -12.54
CA GLN A 87 -3.60 -4.83 -11.30
C GLN A 87 -3.17 -3.75 -10.29
N VAL A 88 -3.22 -4.11 -9.00
CA VAL A 88 -2.69 -3.27 -7.94
C VAL A 88 -1.46 -3.94 -7.38
N ILE A 89 -0.33 -3.23 -7.40
CA ILE A 89 0.89 -3.67 -6.73
C ILE A 89 0.94 -2.98 -5.38
N ASP A 90 1.19 -3.74 -4.32
CA ASP A 90 1.39 -3.18 -2.99
C ASP A 90 2.61 -2.26 -2.97
N ALA A 91 2.39 -1.02 -2.56
CA ALA A 91 3.41 0.01 -2.46
C ALA A 91 3.06 0.98 -1.33
N PRO A 92 4.06 1.60 -0.68
CA PRO A 92 3.80 2.60 0.34
C PRO A 92 3.02 3.80 -0.24
N LEU A 93 2.33 4.50 0.65
CA LEU A 93 1.65 5.75 0.33
C LEU A 93 2.61 6.73 -0.36
N GLY A 94 2.13 7.48 -1.34
CA GLY A 94 2.87 8.65 -1.82
C GLY A 94 3.96 8.32 -2.83
N THR A 95 3.70 7.41 -3.77
CA THR A 95 4.69 7.08 -4.80
C THR A 95 4.74 8.15 -5.88
N VAL A 96 5.94 8.69 -6.15
CA VAL A 96 6.14 9.82 -7.08
C VAL A 96 7.04 9.48 -8.27
N SER A 97 7.88 8.44 -8.17
CA SER A 97 8.80 8.07 -9.23
C SER A 97 9.31 6.64 -9.02
N GLY A 98 9.84 6.02 -10.07
CA GLY A 98 10.45 4.71 -9.98
C GLY A 98 11.24 4.29 -11.22
N LEU A 99 11.85 3.12 -11.12
CA LEU A 99 12.61 2.43 -12.15
C LEU A 99 12.13 0.97 -12.22
N ALA A 100 12.10 0.42 -13.42
CA ALA A 100 11.92 -1.01 -13.67
C ALA A 100 13.22 -1.62 -14.20
N GLY A 101 13.48 -2.86 -13.82
CA GLY A 101 14.57 -3.66 -14.35
C GLY A 101 14.74 -4.94 -13.56
N ASP A 102 15.51 -5.88 -14.08
CA ASP A 102 15.91 -7.07 -13.33
C ASP A 102 17.12 -6.70 -12.45
N PHE A 103 16.86 -6.31 -11.20
CA PHE A 103 17.89 -5.89 -10.26
C PHE A 103 18.52 -7.06 -9.51
N ASN A 104 17.82 -8.19 -9.46
CA ASN A 104 18.23 -9.36 -8.70
C ASN A 104 18.79 -10.51 -9.57
N GLY A 105 18.57 -10.48 -10.88
CA GLY A 105 19.07 -11.45 -11.87
C GLY A 105 18.19 -12.69 -12.07
N ASP A 106 16.91 -12.66 -11.70
CA ASP A 106 15.99 -13.80 -11.82
C ASP A 106 15.22 -13.85 -13.15
N GLY A 107 15.38 -12.83 -13.99
CA GLY A 107 14.69 -12.71 -15.26
C GLY A 107 13.24 -12.22 -15.15
N LEU A 108 12.82 -11.75 -13.98
CA LEU A 108 11.57 -11.03 -13.76
C LEU A 108 11.85 -9.53 -13.60
N VAL A 109 10.84 -8.70 -13.87
CA VAL A 109 10.96 -7.25 -13.67
C VAL A 109 10.81 -6.93 -12.18
N ASP A 110 11.84 -6.30 -11.61
CA ASP A 110 11.77 -5.65 -10.31
C ASP A 110 11.36 -4.17 -10.46
N LEU A 111 10.70 -3.62 -9.44
CA LEU A 111 10.34 -2.20 -9.35
C LEU A 111 11.05 -1.54 -8.16
N ALA A 112 11.82 -0.48 -8.44
CA ALA A 112 12.41 0.39 -7.42
C ALA A 112 11.67 1.73 -7.41
N GLN A 113 11.19 2.18 -6.25
CA GLN A 113 10.33 3.35 -6.16
C GLN A 113 10.76 4.35 -5.10
N VAL A 114 10.45 5.61 -5.35
CA VAL A 114 10.57 6.70 -4.39
C VAL A 114 9.18 7.06 -3.90
N SER A 115 9.02 6.98 -2.58
CA SER A 115 7.83 7.43 -1.88
C SER A 115 8.15 8.66 -1.02
N ILE A 116 7.21 9.60 -0.97
CA ILE A 116 7.27 10.77 -0.09
C ILE A 116 6.72 10.49 1.32
N SER A 117 6.24 9.28 1.57
CA SER A 117 5.66 8.85 2.85
C SER A 117 6.00 7.39 3.14
N VAL A 118 7.01 7.18 3.98
CA VAL A 118 7.31 5.84 4.48
C VAL A 118 6.50 5.65 5.77
N GLU A 119 5.38 4.91 5.71
CA GLU A 119 4.77 4.42 6.94
C GLU A 119 5.70 3.38 7.57
N VAL A 120 6.32 3.74 8.71
CA VAL A 120 6.91 2.74 9.59
C VAL A 120 5.77 2.16 10.43
N SER A 121 5.13 1.12 9.94
CA SER A 121 4.17 0.37 10.76
C SER A 121 4.93 -0.39 11.86
N CYS A 122 5.00 0.17 13.06
CA CYS A 122 5.33 -0.61 14.24
C CYS A 122 4.06 -1.37 14.65
N HIS A 123 4.01 -2.67 14.40
CA HIS A 123 2.92 -3.47 14.95
C HIS A 123 3.04 -3.45 16.48
N LYS A 124 2.06 -2.83 17.14
CA LYS A 124 1.95 -2.85 18.60
C LYS A 124 1.67 -4.30 18.99
N SER A 125 2.72 -5.05 19.34
CA SER A 125 2.56 -6.35 19.98
C SER A 125 1.80 -6.11 21.29
N LEU A 126 0.50 -6.42 21.29
CA LEU A 126 -0.25 -6.54 22.54
C LEU A 126 0.28 -7.80 23.23
N ARG A 127 1.36 -7.66 24.00
CA ARG A 127 1.67 -8.64 25.04
C ARG A 127 0.56 -8.55 26.08
N TYR A 128 -0.33 -9.54 26.05
CA TYR A 128 -1.24 -9.83 27.13
C TYR A 128 -0.42 -10.15 28.39
N TYR A 129 -0.40 -9.24 29.36
CA TYR A 129 0.03 -9.54 30.73
C TYR A 129 -1.20 -10.02 31.49
N PRO A 130 -1.30 -11.30 31.89
CA PRO A 130 -2.34 -11.69 32.83
C PRO A 130 -2.15 -10.91 34.13
N ARG A 131 -3.26 -10.38 34.70
CA ARG A 131 -3.26 -9.80 36.04
C ARG A 131 -2.77 -10.86 37.03
N SER A 132 -2.00 -10.43 38.03
CA SER A 132 -1.47 -11.26 39.12
C SER A 132 -2.52 -12.02 39.94
N ASP A 133 -3.80 -11.82 39.65
CA ASP A 133 -4.92 -12.10 40.53
C ASP A 133 -5.68 -13.38 40.11
N ASP A 134 -5.32 -14.01 38.98
CA ASP A 134 -5.91 -15.26 38.50
C ASP A 134 -5.29 -16.53 39.15
N ARG A 135 -4.68 -16.43 40.33
CA ARG A 135 -4.27 -17.60 41.12
C ARG A 135 -5.41 -18.11 42.02
N MET A 136 -6.00 -19.23 41.60
CA MET A 136 -6.90 -20.12 42.36
C MET A 136 -6.26 -20.61 43.70
N PRO A 137 -7.06 -21.14 44.66
CA PRO A 137 -7.04 -20.74 46.08
C PRO A 137 -5.96 -21.42 46.93
N GLU A 138 -5.53 -20.71 47.99
CA GLU A 138 -4.65 -21.23 49.03
C GLU A 138 -5.30 -22.39 49.81
N ARG A 139 -4.58 -23.51 49.90
CA ARG A 139 -4.82 -24.58 50.87
C ARG A 139 -4.25 -24.19 52.23
N HIS A 140 -5.13 -24.18 53.22
CA HIS A 140 -4.95 -24.66 54.60
C HIS A 140 -3.72 -24.19 55.42
N GLY A 141 -4.03 -23.45 56.49
CA GLY A 141 -3.64 -23.88 57.85
C GLY A 141 -2.66 -22.98 58.60
N GLY A 142 -3.13 -22.27 59.63
CA GLY A 142 -2.26 -21.69 60.64
C GLY A 142 -2.92 -20.59 61.48
N LYS A 143 -3.16 -20.87 62.77
CA LYS A 143 -3.95 -20.05 63.71
C LYS A 143 -3.26 -18.75 64.12
N ARG A 144 -4.04 -17.66 64.23
CA ARG A 144 -3.71 -16.39 64.90
C ARG A 144 -3.60 -16.53 66.43
N LYS A 145 -2.77 -15.69 67.07
CA LYS A 145 -3.03 -14.75 68.21
C LYS A 145 -1.66 -14.18 68.73
N PRO A 146 -1.63 -13.11 69.58
CA PRO A 146 -1.51 -11.72 69.13
C PRO A 146 -0.41 -10.94 69.91
N ASN A 147 -0.36 -9.61 69.76
CA ASN A 147 0.17 -8.60 70.70
C ASN A 147 1.50 -7.95 70.30
N GLY A 148 1.50 -6.62 70.18
CA GLY A 148 2.78 -5.90 70.16
C GLY A 148 2.84 -4.41 69.83
N LYS A 149 1.81 -3.61 70.12
CA LYS A 149 1.85 -2.13 70.32
C LYS A 149 1.97 -1.21 69.08
N GLU A 150 0.95 -0.35 68.95
CA GLU A 150 0.94 0.91 68.19
C GLU A 150 1.89 1.96 68.81
N LEU A 151 2.36 2.88 67.97
CA LEU A 151 2.82 4.21 68.36
C LEU A 151 2.19 5.24 67.42
N HIS A 152 1.39 6.14 68.02
CA HIS A 152 0.84 7.35 67.42
C HIS A 152 1.90 8.47 67.42
N ILE A 153 2.15 9.09 66.26
CA ILE A 153 1.71 10.45 65.90
C ILE A 153 1.66 10.58 64.38
#